data_AF-A0A2V6PAM2-F1
#
_entry.id   AF-A0A2V6PAM2-F1
#
_cell.length_a   1.000
_cell.length_b   1.000
_cell.length_c   1.000
_cell.angle_alpha   90.00
_cell.angle_beta   90.00
_cell.angle_gamma   90.00
#
_symmetry.space_group_name_H-M   'P 1'
#
loop_
_entity.id
_entity.type
_entity.pdbx_description
1 polymer ?
#
loop_
_entity_poly.entity_id
_entity_poly.type
_entity_poly.pdbx_seq_one_letter_code
_entity_poly.pdbx_strand_id
1 'polypeptide(L)'
;TSVVLHSVDALHGDLGIVGDGDVVVALSYSGETEEVLNLLPALKRFSVKIISVTGAPRSSLARHSDVVLNVKVPREACPFNLAPTASTTAMLALGDALAMAVLQARGFKKSDFAKYHPSGAIGRALLLRVADIMRCGSRNAVAPETVTVRQALLVMTRARSGSVSVVNARGKLAGVFTDGDLRRRIASEDNVLAQPLARVMTRNPIAVRDDALAVEALKIFDQRNIDDLIVVNARKEPVGLVDSQDLPKWKLM
;
A
#
# COMPACT_ATOMS: atom_id res chain seq x y z
N THR A 1 -5.49 1.98 -22.78
CA THR A 1 -6.54 2.81 -22.16
C THR A 1 -7.84 2.05 -22.18
N SER A 2 -8.74 2.27 -21.23
CA SER A 2 -10.10 1.71 -21.25
C SER A 2 -11.08 2.88 -21.21
N VAL A 3 -12.08 2.87 -22.10
CA VAL A 3 -13.10 3.91 -22.18
C VAL A 3 -14.46 3.23 -22.24
N VAL A 4 -15.47 3.85 -21.61
CA VAL A 4 -16.85 3.37 -21.69
C VAL A 4 -17.49 4.02 -22.91
N LEU A 5 -18.05 3.19 -23.79
CA LEU A 5 -18.88 3.63 -24.90
C LEU A 5 -20.34 3.37 -24.54
N HIS A 6 -21.14 4.44 -24.43
CA HIS A 6 -22.56 4.29 -24.18
C HIS A 6 -23.28 3.91 -25.48
N SER A 7 -24.11 2.86 -25.48
CA SER A 7 -24.63 2.26 -26.71
C SER A 7 -25.59 3.17 -27.49
N VAL A 8 -26.30 4.06 -26.78
CA VAL A 8 -27.23 5.01 -27.39
C VAL A 8 -26.49 6.13 -28.12
N ASP A 9 -25.36 6.58 -27.56
CA ASP A 9 -24.61 7.74 -28.08
C ASP A 9 -23.58 7.33 -29.14
N ALA A 10 -23.15 6.06 -29.13
CA ALA A 10 -22.16 5.51 -30.06
C ALA A 10 -22.49 5.80 -31.53
N LEU A 11 -23.73 5.56 -31.97
CA LEU A 11 -24.14 5.80 -33.36
C LEU A 11 -24.32 7.28 -33.71
N HIS A 12 -24.26 8.17 -32.71
CA HIS A 12 -24.45 9.62 -32.86
C HIS A 12 -23.12 10.40 -32.79
N GLY A 13 -21.97 9.72 -32.89
CA GLY A 13 -20.65 10.35 -33.01
C GLY A 13 -19.58 9.68 -32.15
N ASP A 14 -19.97 9.05 -31.04
CA ASP A 14 -19.02 8.51 -30.06
C ASP A 14 -18.29 7.24 -30.54
N LEU A 15 -18.74 6.61 -31.64
CA LEU A 15 -18.02 5.49 -32.25
C LEU A 15 -16.59 5.87 -32.69
N GLY A 16 -16.30 7.17 -32.85
CA GLY A 16 -14.96 7.67 -33.16
C GLY A 16 -13.88 7.32 -32.11
N ILE A 17 -14.27 6.86 -30.92
CA ILE A 17 -13.32 6.37 -29.91
C ILE A 17 -12.78 4.96 -30.21
N VAL A 18 -13.40 4.22 -31.13
CA VAL A 18 -13.02 2.86 -31.48
C VAL A 18 -11.95 2.90 -32.56
N GLY A 19 -10.82 2.22 -32.33
CA GLY A 19 -9.73 2.07 -33.29
C GLY A 19 -9.49 0.62 -33.73
N ASP A 20 -8.79 0.46 -34.85
CA ASP A 20 -8.31 -0.85 -35.28
C ASP A 20 -7.35 -1.46 -34.24
N GLY A 21 -7.54 -2.75 -33.92
CA GLY A 21 -6.77 -3.46 -32.89
C GLY A 21 -7.36 -3.38 -31.48
N ASP A 22 -8.43 -2.60 -31.27
CA ASP A 22 -9.11 -2.55 -29.98
C ASP A 22 -9.88 -3.84 -29.66
N VAL A 23 -10.17 -4.00 -28.36
CA VAL A 23 -11.04 -5.06 -27.84
C VAL A 23 -12.31 -4.42 -27.28
N VAL A 24 -13.45 -4.81 -27.82
CA VAL A 24 -14.77 -4.40 -27.35
C VAL A 24 -15.28 -5.43 -26.36
N VAL A 25 -15.55 -5.00 -25.13
CA VAL A 25 -16.23 -5.83 -24.12
C VAL A 25 -17.69 -5.40 -24.05
N ALA A 26 -18.58 -6.20 -24.62
CA ALA A 26 -20.02 -5.93 -24.66
C ALA A 26 -20.73 -6.64 -23.50
N LEU A 27 -21.48 -5.87 -22.70
CA LEU A 27 -22.23 -6.39 -21.54
C LEU A 27 -23.73 -6.39 -21.87
N SER A 28 -24.34 -7.58 -21.93
CA SER A 28 -25.80 -7.73 -22.03
C SER A 28 -26.22 -9.11 -21.53
N TYR A 29 -27.03 -9.16 -20.47
CA TYR A 29 -27.38 -10.44 -19.85
C TYR A 29 -28.20 -11.32 -20.78
N SER A 30 -29.18 -10.75 -21.49
CA SER A 30 -29.95 -11.45 -22.52
C SER A 30 -29.15 -11.65 -23.81
N GLY A 31 -28.21 -10.75 -24.11
CA GLY A 31 -27.51 -10.70 -25.41
C GLY A 31 -28.41 -10.26 -26.56
N GLU A 32 -29.59 -9.72 -26.26
CA GLU A 32 -30.61 -9.29 -27.22
C GLU A 32 -30.99 -7.80 -27.05
N THR A 33 -30.19 -7.04 -26.30
CA THR A 33 -30.40 -5.59 -26.12
C THR A 33 -30.23 -4.88 -27.47
N GLU A 34 -31.30 -4.24 -27.96
CA GLU A 34 -31.36 -3.68 -29.31
C GLU A 34 -30.27 -2.65 -29.56
N GLU A 35 -30.04 -1.75 -28.59
CA GLU A 35 -29.03 -0.70 -28.68
C GLU A 35 -27.63 -1.29 -28.81
N VAL A 36 -27.35 -2.46 -28.22
CA VAL A 36 -26.06 -3.15 -28.34
C VAL A 36 -25.97 -3.87 -29.69
N LEU A 37 -27.04 -4.53 -30.12
CA LEU A 37 -27.06 -5.25 -31.41
C LEU A 37 -26.91 -4.31 -32.60
N ASN A 38 -27.52 -3.11 -32.52
CA ASN A 38 -27.42 -2.09 -33.56
C ASN A 38 -26.00 -1.56 -33.76
N LEU A 39 -25.09 -1.72 -32.79
CA LEU A 39 -23.68 -1.36 -32.93
C LEU A 39 -22.86 -2.38 -33.72
N LEU A 40 -23.27 -3.66 -33.72
CA LEU A 40 -22.46 -4.74 -34.29
C LEU A 40 -22.08 -4.50 -35.75
N PRO A 41 -22.98 -4.04 -36.65
CA PRO A 41 -22.61 -3.75 -38.03
C PRO A 41 -21.56 -2.64 -38.16
N ALA A 42 -21.62 -1.64 -37.29
CA ALA A 42 -20.67 -0.53 -37.30
C ALA A 42 -19.31 -0.95 -36.73
N LEU A 43 -19.30 -1.69 -35.62
CA LEU A 43 -18.08 -2.24 -35.01
C LEU A 43 -17.33 -3.20 -35.94
N LYS A 44 -18.05 -3.98 -36.75
CA LYS A 44 -17.46 -4.88 -37.77
C LYS A 44 -16.68 -4.17 -38.87
N ARG A 45 -16.81 -2.84 -39.00
CA ARG A 45 -16.01 -2.04 -39.95
C ARG A 45 -14.58 -1.81 -39.45
N PHE A 46 -14.34 -2.05 -38.17
CA PHE A 46 -13.02 -1.96 -37.55
C PHE A 46 -12.42 -3.36 -37.37
N SER A 47 -11.10 -3.43 -37.31
CA SER A 47 -10.34 -4.64 -37.00
C SER A 47 -10.30 -4.88 -35.49
N VAL A 48 -11.48 -5.01 -34.88
CA VAL A 48 -11.65 -5.22 -33.43
C VAL A 48 -11.97 -6.67 -33.09
N LYS A 49 -11.70 -7.04 -31.83
CA LYS A 49 -12.20 -8.29 -31.24
C LYS A 49 -13.35 -8.00 -30.29
N ILE A 50 -14.43 -8.77 -30.40
CA ILE A 50 -15.63 -8.60 -29.57
C ILE A 50 -15.69 -9.72 -28.54
N ILE A 51 -15.71 -9.34 -27.27
CA ILE A 51 -15.95 -10.23 -26.14
C ILE A 51 -17.33 -9.90 -25.57
N SER A 52 -18.26 -10.86 -25.56
CA SER A 52 -19.55 -10.68 -24.90
C SER A 52 -19.56 -11.26 -23.50
N VAL A 53 -20.05 -10.49 -22.54
CA VAL A 53 -20.42 -10.96 -21.20
C VAL A 53 -21.94 -11.12 -21.15
N THR A 54 -22.42 -12.36 -21.14
CA THR A 54 -23.86 -12.66 -21.27
C THR A 54 -24.27 -13.93 -20.52
N GLY A 55 -25.53 -13.99 -20.06
CA GLY A 55 -26.12 -15.21 -19.51
C GLY A 55 -26.71 -16.14 -20.58
N ALA A 56 -26.76 -15.68 -21.84
CA ALA A 56 -27.32 -16.40 -22.98
C ALA A 56 -26.25 -16.64 -24.05
N PRO A 57 -25.45 -17.73 -23.94
CA PRO A 57 -24.32 -17.99 -24.83
C PRO A 57 -24.71 -18.32 -26.29
N ARG A 58 -26.01 -18.41 -26.60
CA ARG A 58 -26.56 -18.64 -27.94
C ARG A 58 -27.29 -17.41 -28.52
N SER A 59 -27.27 -16.29 -27.81
CA SER A 59 -27.89 -15.02 -28.20
C SER A 59 -27.28 -14.42 -29.46
N SER A 60 -27.97 -13.44 -30.04
CA SER A 60 -27.50 -12.67 -31.20
C SER A 60 -26.14 -12.05 -30.93
N LEU A 61 -25.94 -11.39 -29.79
CA LEU A 61 -24.65 -10.81 -29.40
C LEU A 61 -23.56 -11.89 -29.31
N ALA A 62 -23.84 -13.02 -28.65
CA ALA A 62 -22.87 -14.10 -28.48
C ALA A 62 -22.40 -14.68 -29.83
N ARG A 63 -23.32 -14.86 -30.79
CA ARG A 63 -22.99 -15.35 -32.14
C ARG A 63 -22.12 -14.39 -32.96
N HIS A 64 -22.15 -13.10 -32.63
CA HIS A 64 -21.36 -12.06 -33.28
C HIS A 64 -20.06 -11.74 -32.56
N SER A 65 -19.77 -12.44 -31.45
CA SER A 65 -18.60 -12.22 -30.61
C SER A 65 -17.51 -13.25 -30.90
N ASP A 66 -16.25 -12.84 -30.82
CA ASP A 66 -15.09 -13.75 -30.92
C ASP A 66 -14.96 -14.63 -29.67
N VAL A 67 -15.31 -14.09 -28.49
CA VAL A 67 -15.27 -14.79 -27.21
C VAL A 67 -16.55 -14.52 -26.42
N VAL A 68 -17.10 -15.58 -25.82
CA VAL A 68 -18.29 -15.50 -24.97
C VAL A 68 -17.91 -15.85 -23.54
N LEU A 69 -18.04 -14.88 -22.63
CA LEU A 69 -17.93 -15.07 -21.20
C LEU A 69 -19.34 -15.28 -20.62
N ASN A 70 -19.63 -16.54 -20.28
CA ASN A 70 -20.94 -16.93 -19.78
C ASN A 70 -21.10 -16.57 -18.29
N VAL A 71 -22.07 -15.71 -17.98
CA VAL A 71 -22.43 -15.28 -16.62
C VAL A 71 -23.84 -15.72 -16.21
N LYS A 72 -24.34 -16.82 -16.80
CA LYS A 72 -25.68 -17.32 -16.51
C LYS A 72 -25.84 -17.59 -15.02
N VAL A 73 -26.85 -16.97 -14.41
CA VAL A 73 -27.27 -17.26 -13.04
C VAL A 73 -28.47 -18.20 -13.03
N PRO A 74 -28.65 -19.05 -11.99
CA PRO A 74 -29.79 -19.95 -11.90
C PRO A 74 -31.12 -19.20 -11.77
N ARG A 75 -31.12 -18.09 -11.02
CA ARG A 75 -32.29 -17.26 -10.73
C ARG A 75 -31.85 -15.87 -10.24
N GLU A 76 -32.66 -14.87 -10.51
CA GLU A 76 -32.61 -13.57 -9.86
C GLU A 76 -33.21 -13.62 -8.45
N ALA A 77 -32.78 -12.72 -7.57
CA ALA A 77 -33.40 -12.53 -6.26
C ALA A 77 -34.81 -11.93 -6.36
N CYS A 78 -35.10 -11.22 -7.47
CA CYS A 78 -36.43 -10.73 -7.79
C CYS A 78 -37.44 -11.89 -7.80
N PRO A 79 -38.57 -11.81 -7.07
CA PRO A 79 -39.57 -12.89 -7.02
C PRO A 79 -40.08 -13.33 -8.41
N PHE A 80 -40.21 -12.37 -9.33
CA PHE A 80 -40.67 -12.58 -10.70
C PHE A 80 -39.56 -12.95 -11.69
N ASN A 81 -38.29 -12.97 -11.25
CA ASN A 81 -37.14 -13.25 -12.10
C ASN A 81 -36.95 -12.26 -13.28
N LEU A 82 -37.48 -11.04 -13.15
CA LEU A 82 -37.43 -10.01 -14.20
C LEU A 82 -36.33 -8.98 -13.97
N ALA A 83 -36.19 -8.50 -12.72
CA ALA A 83 -35.24 -7.45 -12.40
C ALA A 83 -33.82 -8.04 -12.22
N PRO A 84 -32.80 -7.49 -12.92
CA PRO A 84 -31.41 -7.92 -12.75
C PRO A 84 -30.95 -7.67 -11.30
N THR A 85 -30.49 -8.72 -10.64
CA THR A 85 -30.01 -8.69 -9.25
C THR A 85 -28.79 -9.60 -9.08
N ALA A 86 -28.96 -10.90 -9.25
CA ALA A 86 -27.88 -11.88 -9.22
C ALA A 86 -27.03 -11.78 -10.49
N SER A 87 -27.65 -11.53 -11.64
CA SER A 87 -26.92 -11.37 -12.91
C SER A 87 -25.96 -10.17 -12.92
N THR A 88 -26.36 -9.04 -12.34
CA THR A 88 -25.48 -7.86 -12.25
C THR A 88 -24.30 -8.11 -11.32
N THR A 89 -24.51 -8.78 -10.19
CA THR A 89 -23.42 -9.21 -9.30
C THR A 89 -22.49 -10.22 -9.97
N ALA A 90 -23.03 -11.18 -10.72
CA ALA A 90 -22.23 -12.15 -11.47
C ALA A 90 -21.37 -11.47 -12.54
N MET A 91 -21.91 -10.49 -13.26
CA MET A 91 -21.15 -9.67 -14.21
C MET A 91 -20.03 -8.87 -13.53
N LEU A 92 -20.32 -8.25 -12.38
CA LEU A 92 -19.32 -7.50 -11.61
C LEU A 92 -18.17 -8.41 -11.16
N ALA A 93 -18.50 -9.57 -10.58
CA ALA A 93 -17.51 -10.54 -10.12
C ALA A 93 -16.67 -11.11 -11.28
N LEU A 94 -17.29 -11.34 -12.46
CA LEU A 94 -16.54 -11.73 -13.65
C LEU A 94 -15.60 -10.60 -14.11
N GLY A 95 -16.03 -9.34 -14.02
CA GLY A 95 -15.19 -8.18 -14.31
C GLY A 95 -13.94 -8.13 -13.44
N ASP A 96 -14.09 -8.35 -12.14
CA ASP A 96 -12.96 -8.44 -11.20
C ASP A 96 -12.04 -9.62 -11.56
N ALA A 97 -12.61 -10.78 -11.86
CA ALA A 97 -11.85 -11.96 -12.25
C ALA A 97 -11.06 -11.73 -13.56
N LEU A 98 -11.67 -11.07 -14.55
CA LEU A 98 -11.01 -10.72 -15.80
C LEU A 98 -9.87 -9.72 -15.56
N ALA A 99 -10.09 -8.70 -14.72
CA ALA A 99 -9.04 -7.75 -14.35
C ALA A 99 -7.86 -8.45 -13.68
N MET A 100 -8.10 -9.40 -12.76
CA MET A 100 -7.05 -10.18 -12.11
C MET A 100 -6.31 -11.10 -13.10
N ALA A 101 -7.03 -11.75 -14.00
CA ALA A 101 -6.43 -12.58 -15.04
C ALA A 101 -5.52 -11.77 -15.98
N VAL A 102 -5.96 -10.58 -16.40
CA VAL A 102 -5.16 -9.67 -17.23
C VAL A 102 -3.94 -9.14 -16.45
N LEU A 103 -4.12 -8.79 -15.18
CA LEU A 103 -3.05 -8.34 -14.28
C LEU A 103 -1.95 -9.42 -14.19
N GLN A 104 -2.34 -10.67 -13.97
CA GLN A 104 -1.41 -11.81 -13.90
C GLN A 104 -0.74 -12.09 -15.24
N ALA A 105 -1.50 -12.12 -16.34
CA ALA A 105 -0.96 -12.38 -17.67
C ALA A 105 0.05 -11.32 -18.12
N ARG A 106 -0.13 -10.06 -17.69
CA ARG A 106 0.83 -8.97 -17.93
C ARG A 106 2.05 -8.99 -17.00
N GLY A 107 2.10 -9.89 -16.01
CA GLY A 107 3.18 -9.96 -15.03
C GLY A 107 3.25 -8.71 -14.14
N PHE A 108 2.12 -8.08 -13.85
CA PHE A 108 2.05 -6.84 -13.06
C PHE A 108 2.53 -7.08 -11.62
N LYS A 109 3.53 -6.31 -11.17
CA LYS A 109 4.18 -6.50 -9.88
C LYS A 109 3.69 -5.48 -8.85
N LYS A 110 3.96 -5.79 -7.58
CA LYS A 110 3.75 -4.85 -6.46
C LYS A 110 4.45 -3.51 -6.65
N SER A 111 5.64 -3.51 -7.27
CA SER A 111 6.38 -2.30 -7.62
C SER A 111 5.67 -1.46 -8.69
N ASP A 112 5.00 -2.10 -9.63
CA ASP A 112 4.21 -1.41 -10.66
C ASP A 112 2.96 -0.78 -10.02
N PHE A 113 2.33 -1.49 -9.08
CA PHE A 113 1.21 -0.94 -8.30
C PHE A 113 1.63 0.35 -7.60
N ALA A 114 2.79 0.32 -6.92
CA ALA A 114 3.33 1.46 -6.20
C ALA A 114 3.64 2.64 -7.15
N LYS A 115 4.20 2.37 -8.33
CA LYS A 115 4.49 3.38 -9.36
C LYS A 115 3.23 4.09 -9.88
N TYR A 116 2.17 3.33 -10.17
CA TYR A 116 0.94 3.87 -10.75
C TYR A 116 -0.06 4.38 -9.69
N HIS A 117 0.12 4.03 -8.41
CA HIS A 117 -0.72 4.45 -7.30
C HIS A 117 0.15 4.99 -6.14
N PRO A 118 0.87 6.11 -6.32
CA PRO A 118 1.81 6.61 -5.33
C PRO A 118 1.12 7.18 -4.06
N SER A 119 -0.19 7.46 -4.16
CA SER A 119 -0.98 8.10 -3.11
C SER A 119 -1.90 7.10 -2.40
N GLY A 120 -2.48 7.52 -1.28
CA GLY A 120 -3.36 6.68 -0.47
C GLY A 120 -2.60 5.71 0.43
N ALA A 121 -3.33 4.95 1.25
CA ALA A 121 -2.74 4.05 2.25
C ALA A 121 -1.87 2.97 1.60
N ILE A 122 -2.35 2.37 0.50
CA ILE A 122 -1.61 1.31 -0.20
C ILE A 122 -0.32 1.87 -0.83
N GLY A 123 -0.39 2.98 -1.56
CA GLY A 123 0.79 3.62 -2.15
C GLY A 123 1.86 3.95 -1.12
N ARG A 124 1.46 4.58 -0.01
CA ARG A 124 2.36 4.90 1.11
C ARG A 124 2.96 3.65 1.75
N ALA A 125 2.16 2.60 1.96
CA ALA A 125 2.64 1.33 2.50
C ALA A 125 3.69 0.63 1.60
N LEU A 126 3.70 0.91 0.30
CA LEU A 126 4.63 0.30 -0.65
C LEU A 126 5.88 1.14 -0.95
N LEU A 127 5.82 2.47 -0.74
CA LEU A 127 6.88 3.38 -1.16
C LEU A 127 7.58 4.08 0.00
N LEU A 128 6.87 4.40 1.08
CA LEU A 128 7.42 5.23 2.14
C LEU A 128 8.48 4.44 2.91
N ARG A 129 9.69 4.98 2.97
CA ARG A 129 10.81 4.38 3.71
C ARG A 129 10.91 4.94 5.11
N VAL A 130 11.61 4.22 5.97
CA VAL A 130 11.94 4.70 7.31
C VAL A 130 12.71 6.02 7.25
N ALA A 131 13.65 6.16 6.31
CA ALA A 131 14.38 7.41 6.08
C ALA A 131 13.48 8.63 5.82
N ASP A 132 12.28 8.42 5.25
CA ASP A 132 11.33 9.50 4.95
C ASP A 132 10.56 9.96 6.20
N ILE A 133 10.44 9.09 7.21
CA ILE A 133 9.63 9.34 8.42
C ILE A 133 10.44 9.57 9.69
N MET A 134 11.74 9.26 9.65
CA MET A 134 12.61 9.36 10.82
C MET A 134 13.00 10.81 11.13
N ARG A 135 13.17 11.09 12.43
CA ARG A 135 13.83 12.29 12.92
C ARG A 135 15.33 12.22 12.61
N CYS A 136 15.86 13.27 11.99
CA CYS A 136 17.25 13.37 11.54
C CYS A 136 17.97 14.57 12.17
N GLY A 137 19.29 14.64 12.00
CA GLY A 137 20.10 15.80 12.35
C GLY A 137 19.99 16.18 13.82
N SER A 138 19.61 17.42 14.11
CA SER A 138 19.46 17.91 15.49
C SER A 138 18.37 17.19 16.29
N ARG A 139 17.44 16.48 15.63
CA ARG A 139 16.38 15.67 16.26
C ARG A 139 16.77 14.20 16.44
N ASN A 140 17.98 13.80 16.07
CA ASN A 140 18.54 12.47 16.33
C ASN A 140 19.49 12.52 17.53
N ALA A 141 19.04 12.02 18.68
CA ALA A 141 19.85 11.98 19.89
C ALA A 141 20.87 10.84 19.82
N VAL A 142 22.15 11.19 19.73
CA VAL A 142 23.27 10.23 19.72
C VAL A 142 24.33 10.67 20.72
N ALA A 143 24.83 9.74 21.54
CA ALA A 143 25.87 10.00 22.53
C ALA A 143 26.88 8.84 22.64
N PRO A 144 28.18 9.10 22.88
CA PRO A 144 29.16 8.05 23.16
C PRO A 144 28.86 7.30 24.46
N GLU A 145 29.17 6.01 24.51
CA GLU A 145 28.96 5.17 25.72
C GLU A 145 29.75 5.66 26.96
N THR A 146 30.74 6.52 26.77
CA THR A 146 31.58 7.09 27.82
C THR A 146 30.97 8.30 28.53
N VAL A 147 29.95 8.95 27.96
CA VAL A 147 29.34 10.13 28.58
C VAL A 147 28.42 9.74 29.74
N THR A 148 28.21 10.68 30.66
CA THR A 148 27.33 10.44 31.81
C THR A 148 25.86 10.53 31.43
N VAL A 149 24.99 9.91 32.24
CA VAL A 149 23.53 10.05 32.11
C VAL A 149 23.11 11.52 32.08
N ARG A 150 23.68 12.38 32.94
CA ARG A 150 23.39 13.82 32.93
C ARG A 150 23.67 14.47 31.57
N GLN A 151 24.82 14.17 30.97
CA GLN A 151 25.18 14.70 29.65
C GLN A 151 24.25 14.17 28.57
N ALA A 152 23.89 12.89 28.64
CA ALA A 152 22.95 12.26 27.73
C ALA A 152 21.55 12.91 27.77
N LEU A 153 21.04 13.25 28.95
CA LEU A 153 19.75 13.94 29.11
C LEU A 153 19.73 15.33 28.45
N LEU A 154 20.86 16.03 28.42
CA LEU A 154 20.98 17.30 27.68
C LEU A 154 20.91 17.07 26.17
N VAL A 155 21.49 15.98 25.66
CA VAL A 155 21.39 15.58 24.24
C VAL A 155 19.94 15.25 23.89
N MET A 156 19.28 14.42 24.70
CA MET A 156 17.86 14.05 24.54
C MET A 156 16.95 15.30 24.52
N THR A 157 17.18 16.22 25.45
CA THR A 157 16.43 17.49 25.56
C THR A 157 16.58 18.34 24.31
N ARG A 158 17.81 18.52 23.80
CA ARG A 158 18.07 19.28 22.57
C ARG A 158 17.39 18.64 21.36
N ALA A 159 17.41 17.32 21.30
CA ALA A 159 16.78 16.55 20.22
C ALA A 159 15.26 16.40 20.36
N ARG A 160 14.68 16.78 21.50
CA ARG A 160 13.28 16.52 21.86
C ARG A 160 12.93 15.05 21.60
N SER A 161 13.70 14.16 22.20
CA SER A 161 13.58 12.71 22.08
C SER A 161 13.53 12.06 23.45
N GLY A 162 12.68 11.03 23.61
CA GLY A 162 12.56 10.23 24.83
C GLY A 162 13.66 9.16 24.98
N SER A 163 14.58 9.09 24.01
CA SER A 163 15.69 8.15 24.00
C SER A 163 16.96 8.76 23.40
N VAL A 164 18.09 8.10 23.64
CA VAL A 164 19.37 8.41 23.03
C VAL A 164 20.03 7.13 22.54
N SER A 165 20.48 7.15 21.28
CA SER A 165 21.30 6.10 20.71
C SER A 165 22.71 6.20 21.30
N VAL A 166 23.15 5.11 21.93
CA VAL A 166 24.48 5.04 22.52
C VAL A 166 25.43 4.41 21.52
N VAL A 167 26.54 5.09 21.22
CA VAL A 167 27.54 4.61 20.24
C VAL A 167 28.87 4.25 20.88
N ASN A 168 29.54 3.25 20.30
CA ASN A 168 30.92 2.92 20.65
C ASN A 168 31.91 3.90 20.00
N ALA A 169 33.21 3.70 20.26
CA ALA A 169 34.30 4.52 19.70
C ALA A 169 34.36 4.53 18.15
N ARG A 170 33.72 3.58 17.47
CA ARG A 170 33.62 3.51 15.99
C ARG A 170 32.33 4.13 15.44
N GLY A 171 31.54 4.81 16.28
CA GLY A 171 30.25 5.41 15.92
C GLY A 171 29.12 4.39 15.68
N LYS A 172 29.32 3.12 16.06
CA LYS A 172 28.32 2.06 15.85
C LYS A 172 27.36 1.99 17.03
N LEU A 173 26.11 1.68 16.74
CA LEU A 173 25.08 1.48 17.77
C LEU A 173 25.51 0.38 18.75
N ALA A 174 25.69 0.77 20.01
CA ALA A 174 26.07 -0.10 21.12
C ALA A 174 24.91 -0.33 22.09
N GLY A 175 24.02 0.66 22.25
CA GLY A 175 22.90 0.59 23.17
C GLY A 175 21.87 1.69 22.94
N VAL A 176 20.84 1.68 23.77
CA VAL A 176 19.87 2.78 23.91
C VAL A 176 19.70 3.10 25.39
N PHE A 177 19.45 4.37 25.70
CA PHE A 177 19.01 4.81 27.02
C PHE A 177 17.75 5.66 26.87
N THR A 178 16.74 5.43 27.71
CA THR A 178 15.41 6.04 27.60
C THR A 178 14.97 6.75 28.89
N ASP A 179 13.98 7.62 28.81
CA ASP A 179 13.33 8.21 29.99
C ASP A 179 12.76 7.12 30.92
N GLY A 180 12.29 6.01 30.35
CA GLY A 180 11.85 4.84 31.11
C GLY A 180 12.98 4.19 31.90
N ASP A 181 14.19 4.11 31.33
CA ASP A 181 15.38 3.60 32.03
C ASP A 181 15.79 4.53 33.16
N LEU A 182 15.79 5.84 32.91
CA LEU A 182 16.06 6.84 33.94
C LEU A 182 15.09 6.69 35.12
N ARG A 183 13.78 6.65 34.85
CA ARG A 183 12.75 6.53 35.87
C ARG A 183 12.92 5.28 36.71
N ARG A 184 13.22 4.13 36.09
CA ARG A 184 13.46 2.87 36.80
C ARG A 184 14.70 2.92 37.68
N ARG A 185 15.81 3.51 37.19
CA ARG A 185 17.08 3.51 37.91
C ARG A 185 17.17 4.54 39.03
N ILE A 186 16.53 5.71 38.89
CA ILE A 186 16.47 6.70 39.98
C ILE A 186 15.84 6.10 41.26
N ALA A 187 14.91 5.15 41.10
CA ALA A 187 14.27 4.50 42.24
C ALA A 187 15.15 3.46 42.96
N SER A 188 16.20 2.95 42.31
CA SER A 188 16.98 1.80 42.81
C SER A 188 18.47 2.08 42.98
N GLU A 189 18.99 3.17 42.43
CA GLU A 189 20.43 3.47 42.40
C GLU A 189 20.74 4.90 42.83
N ASP A 190 21.62 5.02 43.83
CA ASP A 190 22.18 6.31 44.21
C ASP A 190 23.13 6.82 43.10
N ASN A 191 23.02 8.12 42.80
CA ASN A 191 23.89 8.84 41.88
C ASN A 191 23.90 8.34 40.42
N VAL A 192 22.78 7.79 39.92
CA VAL A 192 22.63 7.36 38.51
C VAL A 192 23.06 8.43 37.48
N LEU A 193 22.86 9.71 37.79
CA LEU A 193 23.18 10.83 36.90
C LEU A 193 24.68 10.94 36.58
N ALA A 194 25.56 10.48 37.47
CA ALA A 194 27.01 10.49 37.28
C ALA A 194 27.54 9.23 36.60
N GLN A 195 26.71 8.19 36.45
CA GLN A 195 27.14 6.94 35.82
C GLN A 195 27.32 7.12 34.30
N PRO A 196 28.30 6.42 33.69
CA PRO A 196 28.46 6.41 32.24
C PRO A 196 27.37 5.58 31.56
N LEU A 197 26.96 5.98 30.36
CA LEU A 197 25.94 5.27 29.57
C LEU A 197 26.28 3.79 29.35
N ALA A 198 27.55 3.43 29.20
CA ALA A 198 28.02 2.06 29.03
C ALA A 198 27.56 1.09 30.15
N ARG A 199 27.29 1.61 31.36
CA ARG A 199 26.80 0.82 32.50
C ARG A 199 25.29 0.74 32.59
N VAL A 200 24.58 1.74 32.08
CA VAL A 200 23.13 1.87 32.29
C VAL A 200 22.29 1.60 31.05
N MET A 201 22.89 1.64 29.85
CA MET A 201 22.20 1.43 28.58
C MET A 201 21.64 0.01 28.44
N THR A 202 20.54 -0.09 27.71
CA THR A 202 20.07 -1.37 27.17
C THR A 202 20.93 -1.74 25.97
N ARG A 203 21.69 -2.84 26.07
CA ARG A 203 22.53 -3.36 24.98
C ARG A 203 21.68 -4.04 23.91
N ASN A 204 22.17 -4.05 22.67
CA ASN A 204 21.49 -4.64 21.51
C ASN A 204 20.04 -4.13 21.37
N PRO A 205 19.85 -2.80 21.22
CA PRO A 205 18.52 -2.22 21.13
C PRO A 205 17.82 -2.67 19.85
N ILE A 206 16.49 -2.61 19.89
CA ILE A 206 15.66 -2.84 18.71
C ILE A 206 15.94 -1.69 17.73
N ALA A 207 16.31 -2.04 16.51
CA ALA A 207 16.66 -1.08 15.47
C ALA A 207 16.10 -1.52 14.13
N VAL A 208 15.89 -0.54 13.25
CA VAL A 208 15.40 -0.74 11.88
C VAL A 208 16.37 -0.09 10.88
N ARG A 209 16.37 -0.62 9.67
CA ARG A 209 17.13 -0.09 8.53
C ARG A 209 16.53 1.23 8.05
N ASP A 210 17.38 2.17 7.65
CA ASP A 210 16.96 3.42 6.98
C ASP A 210 16.25 3.16 5.63
N ASP A 211 16.65 2.11 4.92
CA ASP A 211 16.06 1.69 3.65
C ASP A 211 14.85 0.74 3.77
N ALA A 212 14.47 0.35 4.99
CA ALA A 212 13.24 -0.43 5.21
C ALA A 212 11.99 0.38 4.89
N LEU A 213 10.88 -0.31 4.62
CA LEU A 213 9.58 0.33 4.46
C LEU A 213 9.06 0.82 5.82
N ALA A 214 8.38 1.97 5.83
CA ALA A 214 7.77 2.57 7.02
C ALA A 214 6.77 1.62 7.71
N VAL A 215 6.09 0.75 6.95
CA VAL A 215 5.21 -0.28 7.51
C VAL A 215 5.93 -1.35 8.32
N GLU A 216 7.24 -1.55 8.10
CA GLU A 216 8.05 -2.45 8.93
C GLU A 216 8.32 -1.83 10.30
N ALA A 217 8.55 -0.51 10.36
CA ALA A 217 8.67 0.21 11.63
C ALA A 217 7.37 0.11 12.44
N LEU A 218 6.20 0.29 11.80
CA LEU A 218 4.90 0.14 12.46
C LEU A 218 4.72 -1.25 13.08
N LYS A 219 5.05 -2.32 12.34
CA LYS A 219 5.01 -3.69 12.87
C LYS A 219 5.92 -3.88 14.09
N ILE A 220 7.08 -3.24 14.10
CA ILE A 220 7.99 -3.31 15.25
C ILE A 220 7.36 -2.65 16.47
N PHE A 221 6.74 -1.48 16.32
CA PHE A 221 6.03 -0.81 17.42
C PHE A 221 4.94 -1.70 18.02
N ASP A 222 4.08 -2.27 17.17
CA ASP A 222 2.98 -3.16 17.60
C ASP A 222 3.48 -4.39 18.36
N GLN A 223 4.63 -4.95 17.95
CA GLN A 223 5.15 -6.19 18.53
C GLN A 223 6.03 -5.98 19.76
N ARG A 224 6.64 -4.81 19.92
CA ARG A 224 7.74 -4.60 20.87
C ARG A 224 7.42 -3.64 22.02
N ASN A 225 6.25 -3.00 22.01
CA ASN A 225 5.81 -2.06 23.06
C ASN A 225 6.91 -1.04 23.42
N ILE A 226 7.42 -0.38 22.38
CA ILE A 226 8.41 0.71 22.47
C ILE A 226 7.79 1.99 21.93
N ASP A 227 8.25 3.15 22.38
CA ASP A 227 7.81 4.45 21.84
C ASP A 227 8.79 5.01 20.80
N ASP A 228 10.06 4.62 20.89
CA ASP A 228 11.15 5.11 20.09
C ASP A 228 11.89 3.93 19.42
N LEU A 229 12.09 4.01 18.10
CA LEU A 229 12.78 3.00 17.31
C LEU A 229 14.03 3.59 16.66
N ILE A 230 15.19 3.02 16.99
CA ILE A 230 16.48 3.48 16.45
C ILE A 230 16.60 3.11 14.98
N VAL A 231 17.01 4.07 14.14
CA VAL A 231 17.25 3.83 12.71
C VAL A 231 18.75 3.78 12.43
N VAL A 232 19.18 2.72 11.74
CA VAL A 232 20.59 2.49 11.40
C VAL A 232 20.84 2.39 9.89
N ASN A 233 21.97 2.93 9.44
CA ASN A 233 22.45 2.78 8.07
C ASN A 233 23.19 1.45 7.84
N ALA A 234 23.61 1.15 6.60
CA ALA A 234 24.31 -0.09 6.19
C ALA A 234 25.51 -0.43 7.08
N ARG A 235 26.13 0.59 7.65
CA ARG A 235 27.31 0.51 8.51
C ARG A 235 26.97 0.35 9.99
N LYS A 236 25.71 0.17 10.39
CA LYS A 236 25.22 0.12 11.80
C LYS A 236 25.46 1.42 12.60
N GLU A 237 25.48 2.57 11.93
CA GLU A 237 25.52 3.88 12.59
C GLU A 237 24.07 4.37 12.79
N PRO A 238 23.72 4.92 13.97
CA PRO A 238 22.39 5.48 14.20
C PRO A 238 22.22 6.79 13.44
N VAL A 239 21.45 6.75 12.36
CA VAL A 239 21.22 7.88 11.46
C VAL A 239 19.91 8.61 11.71
N GLY A 240 19.02 8.02 12.50
CA GLY A 240 17.77 8.66 12.90
C GLY A 240 17.01 7.88 13.96
N LEU A 241 15.81 8.38 14.24
CA LEU A 241 14.87 7.83 15.22
C LEU A 241 13.45 7.93 14.68
N VAL A 242 12.67 6.86 14.75
CA VAL A 242 11.22 6.95 14.55
C VAL A 242 10.56 7.00 15.91
N ASP A 243 9.67 7.97 16.13
CA ASP A 243 8.86 8.10 17.32
C ASP A 243 7.42 7.67 16.96
N SER A 244 6.81 6.81 17.77
CA SER A 244 5.46 6.30 17.55
C SER A 244 4.42 7.42 17.45
N GLN A 245 4.66 8.56 18.10
CA GLN A 245 3.79 9.75 18.07
C GLN A 245 3.84 10.49 16.72
N ASP A 246 4.86 10.26 15.90
CA ASP A 246 4.95 10.83 14.56
C ASP A 246 4.21 9.98 13.52
N LEU A 247 3.96 8.69 13.78
CA LEU A 247 3.33 7.77 12.83
C LEU A 247 1.93 8.22 12.34
N PRO A 248 1.03 8.78 13.17
CA PRO A 248 -0.28 9.23 12.70
C PRO A 248 -0.21 10.29 11.59
N LYS A 249 0.87 11.10 11.54
CA LYS A 249 1.07 12.13 10.50
C LYS A 249 1.23 11.51 9.10
N TRP A 250 1.72 10.28 9.04
CA TRP A 250 2.07 9.60 7.79
C TRP A 250 0.93 8.76 7.20
N LYS A 251 -0.19 8.58 7.92
CA LYS A 251 -1.38 7.84 7.46
C LYS A 251 -1.00 6.50 6.81
N LEU A 252 -0.16 5.74 7.51
CA LEU A 252 0.34 4.42 7.09
C LEU A 252 -0.72 3.32 7.17
N MET A 253 -1.86 3.64 7.80
CA MET A 253 -3.08 2.85 7.87
C MET A 253 -4.25 3.70 7.35
#